data_AF-A0A257HBM5-F1
#
_entry.id   AF-A0A257HBM5-F1
#
_cell.length_a   1.000
_cell.length_b   1.000
_cell.length_c   1.000
_cell.angle_alpha   90.00
_cell.angle_beta   90.00
_cell.angle_gamma   90.00
#
_symmetry.space_group_name_H-M   'P 1'
#
loop_
_entity.id
_entity.type
_entity.pdbx_description
1 polymer ?
#
loop_
_entity_poly.entity_id
_entity_poly.type
_entity_poly.pdbx_seq_one_letter_code
_entity_poly.pdbx_strand_id
1 'polypeptide(L)' 'MDVGKVALGALIGRLEVSGFVKRVPEKTGRRVKRVVLTKQSKELVETQRAKNSEFNQRVLGGIALDTLETTA' A
#
# COMPACT_ATOMS: atom_id res chain seq x y z
N MET A 1 -0.15 -1.86 11.43
CA MET A 1 -1.39 -1.55 10.68
C MET A 1 -2.52 -2.33 11.31
N ASP A 2 -3.27 -1.72 12.21
CA ASP A 2 -4.43 -2.36 12.85
C ASP A 2 -5.66 -2.26 11.94
N VAL A 3 -5.61 -3.01 10.83
CA VAL A 3 -6.75 -3.15 9.92
C VAL A 3 -7.35 -4.53 10.16
N GLY A 4 -8.63 -4.57 10.53
CA GLY A 4 -9.33 -5.83 10.80
C GLY A 4 -9.23 -6.80 9.60
N LYS A 5 -8.99 -8.09 9.90
CA LYS A 5 -8.77 -9.16 8.89
C LYS A 5 -9.87 -9.22 7.82
N VAL A 6 -11.12 -8.99 8.21
CA VAL A 6 -12.28 -8.97 7.31
C VAL A 6 -12.21 -7.78 6.35
N ALA A 7 -11.94 -6.57 6.86
CA ALA A 7 -11.85 -5.36 6.06
C ALA A 7 -10.68 -5.43 5.07
N LEU A 8 -9.54 -5.96 5.51
CA LEU A 8 -8.38 -6.17 4.65
C LEU A 8 -8.66 -7.18 3.54
N GLY A 9 -9.31 -8.31 3.86
CA GLY A 9 -9.70 -9.31 2.87
C GLY A 9 -10.65 -8.75 1.80
N ALA A 10 -11.64 -7.96 2.22
CA ALA A 10 -12.58 -7.30 1.31
C ALA A 10 -11.90 -6.27 0.41
N LEU A 11 -10.96 -5.47 0.94
CA LEU A 11 -10.17 -4.52 0.16
C LEU A 11 -9.33 -5.24 -0.90
N ILE A 12 -8.60 -6.29 -0.51
CA ILE A 12 -7.80 -7.10 -1.44
C ILE A 12 -8.70 -7.71 -2.51
N GLY A 13 -9.89 -8.20 -2.15
CA GLY A 13 -10.84 -8.73 -3.12
C GLY A 13 -11.25 -7.71 -4.19
N ARG A 14 -11.55 -6.46 -3.80
CA ARG A 14 -11.86 -5.39 -4.76
C ARG A 14 -10.69 -5.03 -5.66
N LEU A 15 -9.48 -5.00 -5.11
CA LEU A 15 -8.26 -4.77 -5.89
C LEU A 15 -7.97 -5.91 -6.88
N GLU A 16 -8.34 -7.14 -6.53
CA GLU A 16 -8.17 -8.32 -7.41
C GLU A 16 -9.19 -8.27 -8.56
N VAL A 17 -10.46 -7.97 -8.27
CA VAL A 17 -11.52 -7.79 -9.28
C VAL A 17 -11.20 -6.67 -10.27
N SER A 18 -10.59 -5.58 -9.80
CA SER A 18 -10.19 -4.46 -10.65
C SER A 18 -8.88 -4.69 -11.42
N GLY A 19 -8.23 -5.85 -11.26
CA GLY A 19 -7.02 -6.21 -11.99
C GLY A 19 -5.72 -5.62 -11.44
N PHE A 20 -5.77 -4.92 -10.31
CA PHE A 20 -4.60 -4.29 -9.70
C PHE A 20 -3.73 -5.27 -8.90
N VAL A 21 -4.32 -6.29 -8.28
CA VAL A 21 -3.56 -7.32 -7.57
C VAL A 21 -3.92 -8.72 -8.03
N LYS A 22 -3.03 -9.68 -7.76
CA LYS A 22 -3.31 -11.11 -7.92
C LYS A 22 -2.77 -11.90 -6.75
N ARG A 23 -3.48 -12.97 -6.38
CA ARG A 23 -3.03 -13.94 -5.38
C ARG A 23 -2.22 -15.06 -6.03
N VAL A 24 -0.95 -15.16 -5.69
CA VAL A 24 -0.06 -16.23 -6.17
C VAL A 24 0.29 -17.21 -5.05
N PRO A 25 0.43 -18.51 -5.33
CA PRO A 25 0.93 -19.46 -4.34
C PRO A 25 2.31 -19.04 -3.85
N GLU A 26 2.56 -19.16 -2.54
CA GLU A 26 3.90 -18.93 -2.01
C GLU A 26 4.81 -20.13 -2.30
N LYS A 27 6.11 -19.86 -2.49
CA LYS A 27 7.12 -20.89 -2.76
C LYS A 27 7.24 -21.92 -1.63
N THR A 28 6.95 -21.50 -0.39
CA THR A 28 7.00 -22.33 0.82
C THR A 28 5.76 -23.20 1.02
N GLY A 29 4.71 -23.03 0.21
CA GLY A 29 3.52 -23.88 0.26
C GLY A 29 2.27 -23.26 -0.37
N ARG A 30 1.46 -24.08 -1.04
CA ARG A 30 0.26 -23.64 -1.79
C ARG A 30 -0.90 -23.14 -0.92
N ARG A 31 -0.87 -23.39 0.39
CA ARG A 31 -1.89 -22.94 1.35
C ARG A 31 -1.77 -21.45 1.68
N VAL A 32 -0.59 -20.88 1.49
CA VAL A 32 -0.35 -19.44 1.67
C VAL A 32 -0.39 -18.78 0.30
N LYS A 33 -1.20 -17.74 0.16
CA LYS A 33 -1.26 -16.92 -1.05
C LYS A 33 -0.64 -15.57 -0.78
N ARG A 34 0.38 -15.21 -1.55
CA ARG A 34 0.97 -13.87 -1.56
C ARG A 34 0.20 -12.98 -2.52
N VAL A 35 -0.12 -11.77 -2.08
CA VAL A 35 -0.72 -10.74 -2.92
C VAL A 35 0.40 -9.98 -3.61
N VAL A 36 0.36 -9.91 -4.94
CA VAL A 36 1.34 -9.16 -5.74
C VAL A 36 0.64 -8.17 -6.67
N LEU A 37 1.29 -7.03 -6.92
CA LEU A 37 0.81 -6.04 -7.89
C LEU A 37 0.89 -6.58 -9.31
N THR A 38 -0.07 -6.19 -10.15
CA THR A 38 -0.02 -6.43 -11.59
C THR A 38 0.73 -5.29 -12.30
N LYS A 39 0.94 -5.42 -13.62
CA LYS A 39 1.52 -4.35 -14.43
C LYS A 39 0.65 -3.09 -14.42
N GLN A 40 -0.67 -3.26 -14.44
CA GLN A 40 -1.66 -2.18 -14.43
C GLN A 40 -1.55 -1.29 -13.18
N SER A 41 -1.17 -1.85 -12.04
CA SER A 41 -0.99 -1.07 -10.81
C SER A 41 0.25 -0.19 -10.79
N LYS A 42 1.24 -0.44 -11.63
CA LYS A 42 2.53 0.26 -11.53
C LYS A 42 2.33 1.76 -11.75
N GLU A 43 1.66 2.15 -12.82
CA GLU A 43 1.41 3.55 -13.15
C GLU A 43 0.60 4.27 -12.05
N LEU A 44 -0.40 3.58 -11.49
CA LEU A 44 -1.20 4.11 -10.39
C LEU A 44 -0.38 4.33 -9.13
N VAL A 45 0.45 3.36 -8.74
CA VAL A 45 1.30 3.44 -7.55
C VAL A 45 2.34 4.54 -7.70
N GLU A 46 2.98 4.69 -8.86
CA GLU A 46 3.96 5.75 -9.09
C GLU A 46 3.31 7.14 -9.04
N THR A 47 2.13 7.30 -9.65
CA THR A 47 1.37 8.55 -9.58
C THR A 47 0.98 8.89 -8.14
N GLN A 48 0.54 7.88 -7.37
CA GLN A 48 0.14 8.09 -5.98
C GLN A 48 1.35 8.42 -5.09
N ARG A 49 2.52 7.82 -5.34
CA ARG A 49 3.75 8.16 -4.60
C ARG A 49 4.15 9.61 -4.79
N ALA A 50 4.14 10.10 -6.02
CA ALA A 50 4.47 11.49 -6.32
C ALA A 50 3.52 12.46 -5.60
N LYS A 51 2.20 12.22 -5.69
CA LYS A 51 1.18 13.03 -5.01
C LYS A 51 1.27 12.97 -3.49
N ASN A 52 1.53 11.79 -2.92
CA ASN A 52 1.74 11.64 -1.48
C ASN A 52 2.99 12.39 -1.00
N SER A 53 4.08 12.39 -1.78
CA SER A 53 5.29 13.13 -1.43
C SER A 53 5.05 14.63 -1.41
N GLU A 54 4.36 15.16 -2.42
CA GLU A 54 3.98 16.58 -2.49
C GLU A 54 3.04 16.96 -1.33
N PHE A 55 2.04 16.10 -1.05
CA PHE A 55 1.12 16.30 0.06
C PHE A 55 1.85 16.29 1.41
N ASN A 56 2.72 15.32 1.64
CA ASN A 56 3.50 15.24 2.88
C ASN A 56 4.41 16.46 3.03
N GLN A 57 5.06 16.93 1.96
CA GLN A 57 5.88 18.16 2.01
C GLN A 57 5.05 19.39 2.40
N ARG A 58 3.82 19.51 1.90
CA ARG A 58 2.91 20.60 2.28
C ARG A 58 2.46 20.52 3.73
N VAL A 59 2.06 19.33 4.19
CA VAL A 59 1.60 19.12 5.57
C VAL A 59 2.74 19.30 6.58
N LEU A 60 3.95 18.84 6.23
CA LEU A 60 5.12 18.91 7.10
C LEU A 60 5.92 20.21 6.95
N GLY A 61 5.57 21.09 6.01
CA GLY A 61 6.30 22.33 5.68
C GLY A 61 6.40 23.38 6.80
N GLY A 62 5.80 23.12 7.98
CA GLY A 62 5.92 23.94 9.18
C GLY A 62 6.41 23.18 10.42
N ILE A 63 6.84 21.92 10.27
CA ILE A 63 7.36 21.08 11.36
C ILE A 63 8.86 20.91 11.14
N ALA A 64 9.68 21.35 12.09
CA ALA A 64 11.13 21.17 12.02
C ALA A 64 11.47 19.67 12.01
N LEU A 65 12.43 19.26 11.16
CA LEU A 65 12.82 17.86 10.97
C LEU A 65 13.15 17.14 12.30
N ASP A 66 13.71 17.89 13.25
CA ASP A 66 14.14 17.44 14.58
C ASP A 66 12.97 16.92 15.45
N THR A 67 11.73 17.36 15.18
CA THR A 67 10.54 16.92 15.93
C THR A 67 9.94 15.62 15.38
N LEU A 68 10.29 15.22 14.14
CA LEU A 68 9.75 14.02 13.49
C LEU A 68 10.35 12.73 14.05
N GLU A 69 11.57 12.76 14.59
CA GLU A 69 12.23 11.57 15.16
C GLU A 69 11.71 11.19 16.57
N THR A 70 10.98 12.09 17.24
CA THR A 70 10.50 11.88 18.62
C THR A 70 9.10 11.24 18.69
N THR A 71 8.39 11.11 17.57
CA THR A 71 7.02 10.54 17.54
C THR A 71 7.01 9.16 16.89
N ALA A 72 7.61 8.17 17.55
CA ALA A 72 7.59 6.76 17.14
C ALA A 72 7.04 5.85 18.25
#